data_AF-A0A0J9WBQ4-F1
#
_entry.id   AF-A0A0J9WBQ4-F1
#
_cell.length_a   1.000
_cell.length_b   1.000
_cell.length_c   1.000
_cell.angle_alpha   90.00
_cell.angle_beta   90.00
_cell.angle_gamma   90.00
#
_symmetry.space_group_name_H-M   'P 1'
#
loop_
_entity.id
_entity.type
_entity.pdbx_description
1 polymer ?
#
loop_
_entity_poly.entity_id
_entity_poly.type
_entity_poly.pdbx_seq_one_letter_code
_entity_poly.pdbx_strand_id
1 'polypeptide(L)'
;MNNNRLSNSGNKTVDRDYIAREVNRLLNGPSNYEIIKGRIFIKSLNKFYTGRLKIQVELHDQGGSVFKTFDSMNKCADFLGISTHTVSKRMKTSLPVILNNKEYNVVKSFGRERSSLVI
;
A
#
# COMPACT_ATOMS: atom_id res chain seq x y z
N MET A 1 -17.60 15.89 50.50
CA MET A 1 -16.61 16.43 49.53
C MET A 1 -16.01 15.27 48.76
N ASN A 2 -16.22 15.21 47.45
CA ASN A 2 -15.60 14.23 46.56
C ASN A 2 -15.38 14.89 45.19
N ASN A 3 -14.12 15.16 44.84
CA ASN A 3 -13.73 15.89 43.64
C ASN A 3 -13.27 14.95 42.49
N ASN A 4 -13.52 13.64 42.57
CA ASN A 4 -13.10 12.66 41.55
C ASN A 4 -14.02 12.56 40.31
N ARG A 5 -14.85 13.56 40.03
CA ARG A 5 -15.72 13.53 38.85
C ARG A 5 -14.90 13.84 37.60
N LEU A 6 -14.64 12.83 36.75
CA LEU A 6 -13.98 12.97 35.44
C LEU A 6 -14.67 13.96 34.47
N SER A 7 -15.84 14.48 34.84
CA SER A 7 -16.66 15.43 34.09
C SER A 7 -16.38 16.89 34.43
N ASN A 8 -15.30 17.23 35.15
CA ASN A 8 -14.91 18.62 35.32
C ASN A 8 -14.24 19.12 34.02
N SER A 9 -15.04 19.32 32.97
CA SER A 9 -14.60 19.95 31.73
C SER A 9 -14.52 21.47 31.94
N GLY A 10 -13.57 21.90 32.76
CA GLY A 10 -13.10 23.27 32.68
C GLY A 10 -12.66 23.51 31.24
N ASN A 11 -13.17 24.58 30.61
CA ASN A 11 -12.77 24.94 29.26
C ASN A 11 -11.25 25.09 29.24
N LYS A 12 -10.55 24.12 28.63
CA LYS A 12 -9.11 24.19 28.47
C LYS A 12 -8.83 25.44 27.64
N THR A 13 -8.18 26.43 28.24
CA THR A 13 -7.66 27.58 27.51
C THR A 13 -6.65 27.08 26.50
N VAL A 14 -7.04 27.08 25.23
CA VAL A 14 -6.18 26.72 24.11
C VAL A 14 -5.28 27.92 23.82
N ASP A 15 -3.99 27.76 24.05
CA ASP A 15 -2.98 28.74 23.65
C ASP A 15 -2.79 28.69 22.12
N ARG A 16 -3.49 29.59 21.43
CA ARG A 16 -3.45 29.70 19.97
C ARG A 16 -2.09 30.20 19.47
N ASP A 17 -1.37 30.97 20.27
CA ASP A 17 -0.07 31.54 19.89
C ASP A 17 1.01 30.47 19.91
N TYR A 18 0.97 29.57 20.89
CA TYR A 18 1.80 28.36 20.89
C TYR A 18 1.57 27.51 19.63
N ILE A 19 0.31 27.23 19.29
CA ILE A 19 -0.03 26.44 18.11
C ILE A 19 0.45 27.13 16.83
N ALA A 20 0.21 28.43 16.70
CA ALA A 20 0.64 29.20 15.52
C ALA A 20 2.17 29.16 15.35
N ARG A 21 2.94 29.29 16.44
CA ARG A 21 4.41 29.17 16.40
C ARG A 21 4.84 27.77 15.98
N GLU A 22 4.20 26.73 16.50
CA GLU A 22 4.57 25.35 16.20
C GLU A 22 4.23 24.97 14.75
N VAL A 23 3.08 25.41 14.24
CA VAL A 23 2.72 25.26 12.82
C VAL A 23 3.75 25.95 11.93
N ASN A 24 4.12 27.19 12.25
CA ASN A 24 5.15 27.91 11.50
C ASN A 24 6.51 27.23 11.57
N ARG A 25 6.88 26.63 12.72
CA ARG A 25 8.12 25.86 12.87
C ARG A 25 8.12 24.61 11.97
N LEU A 26 7.00 23.91 11.88
CA LEU A 26 6.86 22.70 11.06
C LEU A 26 6.84 23.01 9.56
N LEU A 27 6.17 24.10 9.15
CA LEU A 27 6.09 24.53 7.75
C LEU A 27 7.42 25.07 7.23
N ASN A 28 8.14 25.83 8.05
CA ASN A 28 9.42 26.43 7.67
C ASN A 28 10.64 25.56 8.03
N GLY A 29 10.40 24.41 8.67
CA GLY A 29 11.45 23.47 9.04
C GLY A 29 12.08 22.77 7.82
N PRO A 30 13.29 22.23 7.96
CA PRO A 30 13.91 21.47 6.88
C PRO A 30 13.08 20.21 6.56
N SER A 31 12.81 19.98 5.28
CA SER A 31 12.13 18.75 4.83
C SER A 31 12.89 17.52 5.31
N ASN A 32 12.18 16.50 5.79
CA ASN A 32 12.77 15.21 6.17
C ASN A 32 13.15 14.33 4.96
N TYR A 33 12.74 14.73 3.75
CA TYR A 33 13.00 14.02 2.51
C TYR A 33 14.05 14.75 1.66
N GLU A 34 14.92 13.97 1.03
CA GLU A 34 15.96 14.45 0.12
C GLU A 34 15.99 13.58 -1.14
N ILE A 35 16.35 14.14 -2.30
CA ILE A 35 16.50 13.38 -3.54
C ILE A 35 17.99 13.15 -3.78
N ILE A 36 18.44 11.90 -3.62
CA ILE A 36 19.84 11.51 -3.87
C ILE A 36 19.84 10.57 -5.08
N LYS A 37 20.50 10.98 -6.18
CA LYS A 37 20.60 10.20 -7.43
C LYS A 37 19.24 9.73 -7.96
N GLY A 38 18.23 10.62 -7.91
CA GLY A 38 16.86 10.33 -8.36
C GLY A 38 16.02 9.46 -7.41
N ARG A 39 16.53 9.09 -6.23
CA ARG A 39 15.81 8.29 -5.22
C ARG A 39 15.51 9.14 -3.99
N ILE A 40 14.31 8.96 -3.44
CA ILE A 40 13.92 9.64 -2.20
C ILE A 40 14.66 9.00 -1.02
N PHE A 41 15.36 9.81 -0.25
CA PHE A 41 16.07 9.46 0.98
C PHE A 41 15.38 10.13 2.18
N ILE A 42 15.22 9.37 3.26
CA ILE A 42 14.54 9.83 4.48
C ILE A 42 15.61 10.09 5.54
N LYS A 43 15.89 11.36 5.84
CA LYS A 43 17.01 11.78 6.69
C LYS A 43 16.93 11.20 8.11
N SER A 44 15.78 11.37 8.76
CA SER A 44 15.55 10.84 10.12
C SER A 44 15.68 9.32 10.24
N LEU A 45 15.49 8.58 9.15
CA LEU A 45 15.52 7.11 9.14
C LEU A 45 16.80 6.55 8.52
N ASN A 46 17.70 7.42 8.05
CA ASN A 46 18.93 7.08 7.32
C ASN A 46 18.72 5.97 6.26
N LYS A 47 17.61 6.06 5.51
CA LYS A 47 17.23 5.02 4.55
C LYS A 47 16.55 5.59 3.31
N PHE A 48 16.74 4.91 2.19
CA PHE A 48 15.99 5.20 0.98
C PHE A 48 14.53 4.78 1.14
N TYR A 49 13.63 5.61 0.63
CA TYR A 49 12.22 5.27 0.51
C TYR A 49 12.06 4.13 -0.50
N THR A 50 11.59 2.99 -0.01
CA THR A 50 11.17 1.87 -0.83
C THR A 50 9.65 1.91 -0.95
N GLY A 51 9.15 2.50 -2.02
CA GLY A 51 7.73 2.39 -2.36
C GLY A 51 7.36 0.91 -2.52
N ARG A 52 6.16 0.50 -2.09
CA ARG A 52 5.64 -0.82 -2.45
C ARG A 52 5.37 -0.83 -3.94
N LEU A 53 6.10 -1.65 -4.70
CA LEU A 53 5.80 -1.89 -6.11
C LEU A 53 4.37 -2.40 -6.24
N LYS A 54 3.59 -1.82 -7.17
CA LYS A 54 2.24 -2.30 -7.47
C LYS A 54 2.34 -3.74 -7.94
N ILE A 55 1.64 -4.64 -7.26
CA ILE A 55 1.60 -6.06 -7.62
C ILE A 55 0.48 -6.26 -8.62
N GLN A 56 0.86 -6.50 -9.88
CA GLN A 56 -0.07 -6.97 -10.90
C GLN A 56 -0.32 -8.48 -10.72
N VAL A 57 -1.54 -8.89 -10.97
CA VAL A 57 -2.01 -10.27 -10.78
C VAL A 57 -2.68 -10.75 -12.05
N GLU A 58 -2.33 -11.95 -12.50
CA GLU A 58 -2.91 -12.60 -13.67
C GLU A 58 -3.66 -13.87 -13.26
N LEU A 59 -4.79 -14.11 -13.92
CA LEU A 59 -5.51 -15.37 -13.89
C LEU A 59 -5.14 -16.18 -15.13
N HIS A 60 -4.58 -17.37 -14.94
CA HIS A 60 -4.25 -18.30 -16.01
C HIS A 60 -5.25 -19.47 -15.99
N ASP A 61 -5.72 -19.89 -17.17
CA ASP A 61 -6.49 -21.12 -17.31
C ASP A 61 -5.56 -22.36 -17.22
N GLN A 62 -6.10 -23.58 -17.14
CA GLN A 62 -5.31 -24.81 -17.14
C GLN A 62 -4.40 -24.94 -18.38
N GLY A 63 -4.77 -24.32 -19.50
CA GLY A 63 -3.94 -24.24 -20.71
C GLY A 63 -2.81 -23.20 -20.67
N GLY A 64 -2.57 -22.54 -19.53
CA GLY A 64 -1.53 -21.52 -19.38
C GLY A 64 -1.83 -20.19 -20.11
N SER A 65 -3.05 -20.04 -20.63
CA SER A 65 -3.49 -18.80 -21.27
C SER A 65 -3.97 -17.79 -20.22
N VAL A 66 -3.55 -16.53 -20.38
CA VAL A 66 -3.97 -15.42 -19.51
C VAL A 66 -5.45 -15.14 -19.78
N PHE A 67 -6.31 -15.50 -18.83
CA PHE A 67 -7.73 -15.17 -18.86
C PHE A 67 -7.95 -13.69 -18.55
N LYS A 68 -7.28 -13.16 -17.52
CA LYS A 68 -7.46 -11.77 -17.10
C LYS A 68 -6.27 -11.23 -16.29
N THR A 69 -5.94 -9.97 -16.51
CA THR A 69 -4.91 -9.24 -15.75
C THR A 69 -5.56 -8.18 -14.86
N PHE A 70 -5.03 -8.01 -13.66
CA PHE A 70 -5.49 -7.06 -12.65
C PHE A 70 -4.32 -6.23 -12.12
N ASP A 71 -4.53 -4.92 -11.95
CA ASP A 71 -3.49 -4.01 -11.44
C ASP A 71 -3.18 -4.20 -9.95
N SER A 72 -4.06 -4.90 -9.24
CA SER A 72 -4.00 -5.07 -7.79
C SER A 72 -4.69 -6.35 -7.38
N MET A 73 -4.15 -6.96 -6.31
CA MET A 73 -4.72 -8.13 -5.65
C MET A 73 -6.15 -7.88 -5.15
N ASN A 74 -6.48 -6.64 -4.74
CA ASN A 74 -7.83 -6.29 -4.31
C ASN A 74 -8.84 -6.42 -5.45
N LYS A 75 -8.53 -5.88 -6.63
CA LYS A 75 -9.40 -6.01 -7.80
C LYS A 75 -9.61 -7.47 -8.21
N CYS A 76 -8.57 -8.30 -8.06
CA CYS A 76 -8.66 -9.74 -8.30
C CYS A 76 -9.56 -10.43 -7.26
N ALA A 77 -9.41 -10.08 -5.98
CA ALA A 77 -10.21 -10.59 -4.87
C ALA A 77 -11.70 -10.25 -5.06
N ASP A 78 -12.01 -9.00 -5.41
CA ASP A 78 -13.38 -8.52 -5.67
C ASP A 78 -14.02 -9.27 -6.84
N PHE A 79 -13.26 -9.50 -7.92
CA PHE A 79 -13.74 -10.25 -9.09
C PHE A 79 -14.03 -11.72 -8.77
N LEU A 80 -13.22 -12.34 -7.92
CA LEU A 80 -13.36 -13.73 -7.52
C LEU A 80 -14.33 -13.93 -6.34
N GLY A 81 -14.79 -12.85 -5.70
CA GLY A 81 -15.62 -12.92 -4.50
C GLY A 81 -14.91 -13.56 -3.30
N ILE A 82 -13.58 -13.51 -3.24
CA ILE A 82 -12.78 -14.10 -2.15
C ILE A 82 -11.96 -13.04 -1.42
N SER A 83 -11.47 -13.37 -0.22
CA SER A 83 -10.61 -12.46 0.52
C SER A 83 -9.24 -12.28 -0.17
N THR A 84 -8.66 -11.09 -0.02
CA THR A 84 -7.29 -10.79 -0.49
C THR A 84 -6.24 -11.70 0.14
N HIS A 85 -6.46 -12.14 1.38
CA HIS A 85 -5.62 -13.13 2.06
C HIS A 85 -5.66 -14.49 1.33
N THR A 86 -6.84 -14.92 0.91
CA THR A 86 -7.02 -16.16 0.13
C THR A 86 -6.31 -16.08 -1.21
N VAL A 87 -6.40 -14.93 -1.91
CA VAL A 87 -5.65 -14.70 -3.16
C VAL A 87 -4.14 -14.81 -2.90
N SER A 88 -3.63 -14.13 -1.87
CA SER A 88 -2.19 -14.18 -1.53
C SER A 88 -1.72 -15.58 -1.16
N LYS A 89 -2.52 -16.34 -0.40
CA LYS A 89 -2.21 -17.73 -0.05
C LYS A 89 -2.19 -18.61 -1.29
N ARG A 90 -3.20 -18.51 -2.16
CA ARG A 90 -3.30 -19.31 -3.41
C ARG A 90 -2.18 -19.00 -4.38
N MET A 91 -1.74 -17.73 -4.46
CA MET A 91 -0.56 -17.34 -5.23
C MET A 91 0.74 -17.99 -4.71
N LYS A 92 0.87 -18.22 -3.39
CA LYS A 92 2.05 -18.85 -2.81
C LYS A 92 2.03 -20.38 -2.93
N THR A 93 0.86 -20.98 -2.81
CA THR A 93 0.67 -22.44 -2.83
C THR A 93 0.39 -22.99 -4.21
N SER A 94 0.29 -22.13 -5.24
CA SER A 94 -0.12 -22.49 -6.61
C SER A 94 -1.40 -23.33 -6.65
N LEU A 95 -2.36 -23.00 -5.78
CA LEU A 95 -3.64 -23.73 -5.72
C LEU A 95 -4.66 -23.06 -6.66
N PRO A 96 -5.39 -23.85 -7.47
CA PRO A 96 -6.38 -23.31 -8.39
C PRO A 96 -7.58 -22.69 -7.64
N VAL A 97 -8.15 -21.66 -8.26
CA VAL A 97 -9.41 -21.03 -7.88
C VAL A 97 -10.49 -21.54 -8.84
N ILE A 98 -11.58 -22.08 -8.30
CA ILE A 98 -12.74 -22.44 -9.11
C ILE A 98 -13.57 -21.18 -9.32
N LEU A 99 -13.76 -20.80 -10.59
CA LEU A 99 -14.67 -19.73 -11.02
C LEU A 99 -15.52 -20.29 -12.16
N ASN A 100 -16.85 -20.22 -12.03
CA ASN A 100 -17.79 -20.71 -13.06
C ASN A 100 -17.52 -22.15 -13.53
N ASN A 101 -17.25 -23.06 -12.58
CA ASN A 101 -16.96 -24.47 -12.84
C ASN A 101 -15.66 -24.75 -13.64
N LYS A 102 -14.76 -23.75 -13.74
CA LYS A 102 -13.44 -23.86 -14.34
C LYS A 102 -12.35 -23.48 -13.34
N GLU A 103 -11.19 -24.12 -13.46
CA GLU A 103 -10.05 -23.91 -12.58
C GLU A 103 -9.10 -22.85 -13.15
N TYR A 104 -8.80 -21.84 -12.35
CA TYR A 104 -7.89 -20.76 -12.70
C TYR A 104 -6.75 -20.64 -11.69
N ASN A 105 -5.52 -20.53 -12.18
CA ASN A 105 -4.35 -20.30 -11.36
C ASN A 105 -4.09 -18.80 -11.22
N VAL A 106 -3.86 -18.33 -9.99
CA VAL A 106 -3.52 -16.93 -9.71
C VAL A 106 -2.01 -16.79 -9.68
N VAL A 107 -1.46 -16.03 -10.62
CA VAL A 107 -0.01 -15.82 -10.75
C VAL A 107 0.33 -14.35 -10.56
N LYS A 108 1.48 -14.09 -9.93
CA LYS A 108 2.02 -12.74 -9.86
C LYS A 108 2.54 -12.35 -11.23
N SER A 109 1.98 -11.32 -11.84
CA SER A 109 2.59 -10.72 -13.01
C SER A 109 3.74 -9.85 -12.54
N PHE A 110 4.96 -10.30 -12.82
CA PHE A 110 6.09 -9.40 -12.84
C PHE A 110 5.90 -8.59 -14.10
N GLY A 111 5.59 -7.29 -13.95
CA GLY A 111 5.51 -6.39 -15.09
C GLY A 111 6.73 -6.66 -15.95
N ARG A 112 6.50 -7.14 -17.18
CA ARG A 112 7.56 -7.21 -18.19
C ARG A 112 8.05 -5.77 -18.32
N GLU A 113 9.15 -5.44 -17.68
CA GLU A 113 10.02 -4.39 -18.19
C GLU A 113 10.37 -4.89 -19.59
N ARG A 114 9.64 -4.39 -20.60
CA ARG A 114 10.14 -4.37 -21.95
C ARG A 114 11.39 -3.50 -21.87
N SER A 115 12.53 -4.14 -21.61
CA SER A 115 13.81 -3.63 -22.05
C SER A 115 13.70 -3.50 -23.56
N SER A 116 13.24 -2.33 -24.01
CA SER A 116 13.47 -1.88 -25.38
C SER A 116 14.99 -1.73 -25.50
N LEU A 117 15.61 -2.83 -25.92
CA LEU A 117 16.93 -2.83 -26.53
C LEU A 117 16.77 -2.03 -27.83
N VAL A 118 16.97 -0.72 -27.74
CA VAL A 118 17.20 0.11 -28.91
C VAL A 118 18.67 -0.11 -29.26
N ILE A 119 18.88 -0.81 -30.38
CA ILE A 119 20.17 -1.02 -31.03
C ILE A 119 20.71 0.33 -31.50
#